data_AF-A0A1M6Z606-F1
#
_entry.id   AF-A0A1M6Z606-F1
#
_cell.length_a   1.000
_cell.length_b   1.000
_cell.length_c   1.000
_cell.angle_alpha   90.00
_cell.angle_beta   90.00
_cell.angle_gamma   90.00
#
_symmetry.space_group_name_H-M   'P 1'
#
loop_
_entity.id
_entity.type
_entity.pdbx_description
1 polymer ?
#
loop_
_entity_poly.entity_id
_entity_poly.type
_entity_poly.pdbx_seq_one_letter_code
_entity_poly.pdbx_strand_id
1 'polypeptide(L)'
;MPLSSADIKKLRQQLFAMLVFPVVVIGMFLLFISFVFKDFKNSFAGDTVVLYVFIGFCLFFFGIIAYMIGTTAIDLRRGIKHRISGKITDKRLNVQTTGGGSGTGGKTRTTRQYYLYVDDEEFSVDYREYAKVKVGMDVVMDRAPKSGKTLNLEILAQSDSEQITSPNNEGRRFLEKRIPHTRYTPKDFEALKRIWHAALKRRLFLAAPFVSVGILLLISGFWGFAVLLFPLWMVPLYQTYKLFVAHRNYRRDKFSAHKKGIAALVEDKLTITSNRKSNTNNIRTTHGTLTVNTVLYDKISVGDGITIFKTQFGNTPISVWTMDEEEFYLM
;
A
#
# COMPACT_ATOMS: atom_id res chain seq x y z
N MET A 1 -20.13 -24.23 -10.40
CA MET A 1 -19.79 -24.54 -11.81
C MET A 1 -18.61 -25.50 -11.87
N PRO A 2 -18.44 -26.32 -12.93
CA PRO A 2 -17.26 -27.16 -13.07
C PRO A 2 -15.98 -26.34 -13.26
N LEU A 3 -14.83 -26.89 -12.85
CA LEU A 3 -13.52 -26.26 -13.04
C LEU A 3 -13.09 -26.24 -14.52
N SER A 4 -12.50 -25.13 -14.97
CA SER A 4 -11.85 -25.05 -16.28
C SER A 4 -10.50 -25.79 -16.28
N SER A 5 -10.04 -26.21 -17.46
CA SER A 5 -8.70 -26.81 -17.64
C SER A 5 -7.57 -25.89 -17.17
N ALA A 6 -7.74 -24.58 -17.34
CA ALA A 6 -6.80 -23.57 -16.84
C ALA A 6 -6.79 -23.50 -15.30
N ASP A 7 -7.97 -23.58 -14.67
CA ASP A 7 -8.13 -23.58 -13.21
C ASP A 7 -7.46 -24.82 -12.59
N ILE A 8 -7.67 -25.99 -13.22
CA ILE A 8 -7.06 -27.27 -12.81
C ILE A 8 -5.53 -27.17 -12.89
N LYS A 9 -4.98 -26.58 -13.95
CA LYS A 9 -3.53 -26.39 -14.08
C LYS A 9 -2.97 -25.48 -12.97
N LYS A 10 -3.66 -24.36 -12.66
CA LYS A 10 -3.27 -23.42 -11.59
C LYS A 10 -3.29 -24.11 -10.20
N LEU A 11 -4.30 -24.93 -9.93
CA LEU A 11 -4.41 -25.69 -8.69
C LEU A 11 -3.38 -26.84 -8.61
N ARG A 12 -3.13 -27.57 -9.69
CA ARG A 12 -2.10 -28.63 -9.73
C ARG A 12 -0.70 -28.07 -9.51
N GLN A 13 -0.37 -26.94 -10.12
CA GLN A 13 0.94 -26.30 -9.94
C GLN A 13 1.15 -25.85 -8.48
N GLN A 14 0.10 -25.31 -7.85
CA GLN A 14 0.15 -24.96 -6.43
C GLN A 14 0.26 -26.21 -5.55
N LEU A 15 -0.52 -27.27 -5.84
CA LEU A 15 -0.46 -28.52 -5.10
C LEU A 15 0.93 -29.17 -5.22
N PHE A 16 1.57 -29.10 -6.38
CA PHE A 16 2.96 -29.52 -6.56
C PHE A 16 3.91 -28.70 -5.69
N ALA A 17 3.80 -27.37 -5.70
CA ALA A 17 4.61 -26.52 -4.81
C ALA A 17 4.36 -26.81 -3.32
N MET A 18 3.11 -27.09 -2.93
CA MET A 18 2.76 -27.49 -1.56
C MET A 18 3.28 -28.88 -1.20
N LEU A 19 3.46 -29.80 -2.15
CA LEU A 19 4.03 -31.14 -1.92
C LEU A 19 5.56 -31.12 -1.81
N VAL A 20 6.23 -30.23 -2.54
CA VAL A 20 7.69 -30.04 -2.45
C VAL A 20 8.08 -29.43 -1.10
N PHE A 21 7.26 -28.51 -0.56
CA PHE A 21 7.55 -27.84 0.71
C PHE A 21 7.79 -28.81 1.91
N PRO A 22 6.93 -29.80 2.20
CA PRO A 22 7.18 -30.83 3.21
C PRO A 22 8.52 -31.55 3.04
N VAL A 23 8.92 -31.87 1.81
CA VAL A 23 10.19 -32.59 1.56
C VAL A 23 11.37 -31.73 2.01
N VAL A 24 11.36 -30.44 1.68
CA VAL A 24 12.37 -29.47 2.13
C VAL A 24 12.35 -29.33 3.65
N VAL A 25 11.16 -29.23 4.24
CA VAL A 25 11.01 -29.08 5.71
C VAL A 25 11.47 -30.34 6.45
N ILE A 26 11.15 -31.54 5.95
CA ILE A 26 11.68 -32.81 6.49
C ILE A 26 13.21 -32.80 6.43
N GLY A 27 13.80 -32.39 5.30
CA GLY A 27 15.25 -32.23 5.17
C GLY A 27 15.84 -31.25 6.19
N MET A 28 15.18 -30.11 6.40
CA MET A 28 15.58 -29.14 7.42
C MET A 28 15.48 -29.71 8.85
N PHE A 29 14.39 -30.41 9.18
CA PHE A 29 14.24 -31.04 10.49
C PHE A 29 15.26 -32.16 10.70
N LEU A 30 15.57 -32.98 9.69
CA LEU A 30 16.61 -34.00 9.78
C LEU A 30 18.00 -33.39 9.97
N LEU A 31 18.31 -32.29 9.27
CA LEU A 31 19.55 -31.54 9.51
C LEU A 31 19.58 -30.93 10.91
N PHE A 32 18.48 -30.36 11.38
CA PHE A 32 18.37 -29.82 12.74
C PHE A 32 18.56 -30.92 13.78
N ILE A 33 17.96 -32.10 13.56
CA ILE A 33 18.17 -33.27 14.42
C ILE A 33 19.65 -33.68 14.39
N SER A 34 20.25 -33.78 13.21
CA SER A 34 21.65 -34.18 13.06
C SER A 34 22.66 -33.17 13.60
N PHE A 35 22.32 -31.89 13.71
CA PHE A 35 23.22 -30.86 14.23
C PHE A 35 23.03 -30.66 15.73
N VAL A 36 21.78 -30.58 16.18
CA VAL A 36 21.43 -30.38 17.60
C VAL A 36 21.61 -31.68 18.40
N PHE A 37 21.07 -32.82 17.95
CA PHE A 37 21.15 -34.07 18.72
C PHE A 37 22.49 -34.79 18.63
N LYS A 38 23.37 -34.42 17.68
CA LYS A 38 24.72 -34.99 17.58
C LYS A 38 25.68 -34.39 18.63
N ASP A 39 25.55 -33.11 18.95
CA ASP A 39 26.28 -32.45 20.04
C ASP A 39 25.64 -32.71 21.42
N PHE A 40 24.31 -32.87 21.48
CA PHE A 40 23.60 -33.18 22.73
C PHE A 40 23.84 -34.60 23.28
N LYS A 41 24.44 -35.51 22.51
CA LYS A 41 24.80 -36.85 23.01
C LYS A 41 25.82 -36.80 24.17
N ASN A 42 26.54 -35.67 24.31
CA ASN A 42 27.55 -35.43 25.34
C ASN A 42 27.10 -34.46 26.45
N SER A 43 25.94 -33.81 26.35
CA SER A 43 25.41 -32.93 27.40
C SER A 43 23.95 -33.24 27.69
N PHE A 44 23.74 -33.70 28.92
CA PHE A 44 22.46 -34.06 29.53
C PHE A 44 21.81 -35.35 29.01
N ALA A 45 22.28 -36.46 29.58
CA ALA A 45 21.44 -37.64 29.77
C ALA A 45 20.19 -37.24 30.58
N GLY A 46 19.06 -36.96 29.91
CA GLY A 46 17.80 -36.74 30.62
C GLY A 46 16.64 -36.09 29.87
N ASP A 47 16.82 -35.50 28.69
CA ASP A 47 15.77 -34.60 28.17
C ASP A 47 14.77 -35.26 27.19
N THR A 48 14.17 -36.38 27.63
CA THR A 48 13.02 -37.01 26.96
C THR A 48 11.90 -35.99 26.69
N VAL A 49 11.77 -34.97 27.54
CA VAL A 49 10.79 -33.88 27.42
C VAL A 49 11.04 -33.05 26.16
N VAL A 50 12.28 -32.66 25.87
CA VAL A 50 12.61 -31.90 24.64
C VAL A 50 12.32 -32.71 23.38
N LEU A 51 12.57 -34.02 23.40
CA LEU A 51 12.18 -34.91 22.30
C LEU A 51 10.66 -34.94 22.10
N TYR A 52 9.87 -35.08 23.17
CA TYR A 52 8.41 -35.05 23.10
C TYR A 52 7.85 -33.69 22.62
N VAL A 53 8.43 -32.58 23.08
CA VAL A 53 8.07 -31.22 22.62
C VAL A 53 8.37 -31.05 21.13
N PHE A 54 9.52 -31.54 20.66
CA PHE A 54 9.90 -31.48 19.26
C PHE A 54 9.01 -32.36 18.36
N ILE A 55 8.67 -33.57 18.81
CA ILE A 55 7.69 -34.44 18.14
C ILE A 55 6.33 -33.75 18.08
N GLY A 56 5.88 -33.15 19.18
CA GLY A 56 4.61 -32.39 19.24
C GLY A 56 4.60 -31.21 18.26
N PHE A 57 5.69 -30.46 18.17
CA PHE A 57 5.85 -29.36 17.21
C PHE A 57 5.82 -29.88 15.76
N CYS A 58 6.49 -30.99 15.47
CA CYS A 58 6.46 -31.62 14.15
C CYS A 58 5.03 -32.06 13.79
N LEU A 59 4.33 -32.76 14.68
CA LEU A 59 2.95 -33.21 14.46
C LEU A 59 2.01 -32.03 14.20
N PHE A 60 2.12 -30.94 14.97
CA PHE A 60 1.33 -29.73 14.76
C PHE A 60 1.61 -29.11 13.39
N PHE A 61 2.89 -28.96 13.04
CA PHE A 61 3.30 -28.37 11.76
C PHE A 61 2.86 -29.22 10.56
N PHE A 62 3.08 -30.54 10.60
CA PHE A 62 2.60 -31.45 9.56
C PHE A 62 1.07 -31.51 9.50
N GLY A 63 0.38 -31.39 10.64
CA GLY A 63 -1.08 -31.29 10.69
C GLY A 63 -1.61 -30.09 9.90
N ILE A 64 -1.00 -28.92 10.06
CA ILE A 64 -1.34 -27.72 9.28
C ILE A 64 -1.08 -27.94 7.78
N ILE A 65 0.07 -28.53 7.42
CA ILE A 65 0.38 -28.78 6.00
C ILE A 65 -0.59 -29.80 5.38
N ALA A 66 -0.86 -30.91 6.07
CA ALA A 66 -1.80 -31.92 5.63
C ALA A 66 -3.20 -31.32 5.45
N TYR A 67 -3.62 -30.41 6.34
CA TYR A 67 -4.87 -29.66 6.19
C TYR A 67 -4.87 -28.78 4.93
N MET A 68 -3.82 -28.00 4.67
CA MET A 68 -3.73 -27.14 3.48
C MET A 68 -3.70 -27.93 2.16
N ILE A 69 -2.95 -29.05 2.12
CA ILE A 69 -2.93 -29.95 0.97
C ILE A 69 -4.30 -30.60 0.81
N GLY A 70 -4.92 -31.04 1.91
CA GLY A 70 -6.24 -31.65 1.94
C GLY A 70 -7.32 -30.74 1.37
N THR A 71 -7.39 -29.47 1.79
CA THR A 71 -8.38 -28.53 1.25
C THR A 71 -8.20 -28.28 -0.24
N THR A 72 -6.97 -28.13 -0.71
CA THR A 72 -6.65 -27.94 -2.14
C THR A 72 -6.95 -29.20 -2.97
N ALA A 73 -6.65 -30.39 -2.43
CA ALA A 73 -6.94 -31.68 -3.07
C ALA A 73 -8.44 -31.96 -3.12
N ILE A 74 -9.19 -31.61 -2.07
CA ILE A 74 -10.65 -31.70 -2.04
C ILE A 74 -11.25 -30.79 -3.10
N ASP A 75 -10.76 -29.56 -3.26
CA ASP A 75 -11.21 -28.66 -4.33
C ASP A 75 -10.94 -29.26 -5.72
N LEU A 76 -9.78 -29.89 -5.92
CA LEU A 76 -9.44 -30.55 -7.18
C LEU A 76 -10.31 -31.79 -7.45
N ARG A 77 -10.60 -32.60 -6.41
CA ARG A 77 -11.42 -33.83 -6.51
C ARG A 77 -12.89 -33.51 -6.71
N ARG A 78 -13.39 -32.45 -6.06
CA ARG A 78 -14.78 -32.00 -6.24
C ARG A 78 -14.99 -31.37 -7.60
N GLY A 79 -13.98 -30.70 -8.16
CA GLY A 79 -14.07 -30.12 -9.49
C GLY A 79 -15.10 -28.99 -9.59
N ILE A 80 -15.48 -28.38 -8.46
CA ILE A 80 -16.48 -27.31 -8.39
C ILE A 80 -15.80 -26.00 -8.00
N LYS A 81 -16.19 -24.91 -8.66
CA LYS A 81 -15.86 -23.53 -8.29
C LYS A 81 -17.11 -22.73 -7.93
N HIS A 82 -16.96 -21.79 -7.00
CA HIS A 82 -17.94 -20.74 -6.75
C HIS A 82 -17.69 -19.58 -7.69
N ARG A 83 -18.78 -19.05 -8.26
CA ARG A 83 -18.76 -17.86 -9.08
C ARG A 83 -19.47 -16.77 -8.31
N ILE A 84 -18.75 -15.71 -8.01
CA ILE A 84 -19.25 -14.52 -7.32
C ILE A 84 -19.32 -13.42 -8.38
N SER A 85 -20.51 -12.88 -8.60
CA SER A 85 -20.73 -11.75 -9.49
C SER A 85 -21.18 -10.58 -8.64
N GLY A 86 -20.61 -9.41 -8.88
CA GLY A 86 -20.99 -8.20 -8.17
C GLY A 86 -20.16 -7.02 -8.61
N LYS A 87 -20.43 -5.87 -7.99
CA LYS A 87 -19.73 -4.62 -8.29
C LYS A 87 -18.57 -4.44 -7.31
N ILE A 88 -17.42 -3.98 -7.79
CA ILE A 88 -16.33 -3.59 -6.90
C ILE A 88 -16.76 -2.34 -6.13
N THR A 89 -16.97 -2.46 -4.81
CA THR A 89 -17.36 -1.33 -3.96
C THR A 89 -16.14 -0.58 -3.41
N ASP A 90 -15.07 -1.30 -3.07
CA ASP A 90 -13.84 -0.71 -2.55
C ASP A 90 -12.59 -1.59 -2.80
N LYS A 91 -11.40 -1.01 -2.59
CA LYS A 91 -10.11 -1.68 -2.72
C LYS A 91 -9.24 -1.37 -1.53
N ARG A 92 -8.62 -2.41 -0.95
CA ARG A 92 -7.67 -2.25 0.15
C ARG A 92 -6.31 -2.88 -0.12
N LEU A 93 -5.27 -2.10 0.15
CA LEU A 93 -3.87 -2.55 0.16
C LEU A 93 -3.37 -2.60 1.60
N ASN A 94 -3.07 -3.79 2.10
CA ASN A 94 -2.47 -3.96 3.42
C ASN A 94 -0.95 -4.12 3.30
N VAL A 95 -0.20 -3.21 3.93
CA VAL A 95 1.26 -3.19 3.94
C VAL A 95 1.76 -3.53 5.34
N GLN A 96 2.24 -4.76 5.50
CA GLN A 96 2.84 -5.24 6.73
C GLN A 96 4.35 -5.21 6.61
N THR A 97 5.02 -4.61 7.58
CA THR A 97 6.49 -4.61 7.65
C THR A 97 6.93 -5.29 8.93
N THR A 98 7.62 -6.41 8.81
CA THR A 98 8.23 -7.16 9.91
C THR A 98 9.74 -6.92 9.92
N GLY A 99 10.28 -6.62 11.11
CA GLY A 99 11.72 -6.51 11.33
C GLY A 99 12.10 -7.45 12.46
N GLY A 100 13.15 -8.26 12.25
CA GLY A 100 13.70 -9.12 13.29
C GLY A 100 14.98 -8.51 13.88
N GLY A 101 15.02 -8.36 15.20
CA GLY A 101 16.25 -8.20 15.99
C GLY A 101 16.58 -6.76 16.44
N SER A 102 16.78 -6.62 17.75
CA SER A 102 17.52 -5.53 18.40
C SER A 102 19.02 -5.69 18.10
N GLY A 103 19.48 -5.17 16.98
CA GLY A 103 20.89 -5.20 16.59
C GLY A 103 21.15 -4.45 15.29
N THR A 104 22.34 -3.86 15.17
CA THR A 104 22.79 -3.04 14.04
C THR A 104 22.90 -3.90 12.77
N GLY A 105 21.80 -4.07 12.02
CA GLY A 105 21.77 -4.83 10.77
C GLY A 105 20.48 -5.61 10.45
N GLY A 106 19.42 -5.51 11.26
CA GLY A 106 18.17 -6.26 11.05
C GLY A 106 17.54 -6.03 9.67
N LYS A 107 17.45 -7.09 8.85
CA LYS A 107 16.76 -7.07 7.56
C LYS A 107 15.26 -6.81 7.77
N THR A 108 14.77 -5.72 7.20
CA THR A 108 13.34 -5.40 7.21
C THR A 108 12.67 -6.07 6.01
N ARG A 109 11.59 -6.84 6.25
CA ARG A 109 10.78 -7.46 5.21
C ARG A 109 9.42 -6.76 5.15
N THR A 110 9.04 -6.31 3.96
CA THR A 110 7.70 -5.75 3.71
C THR A 110 6.88 -6.71 2.87
N THR A 111 5.73 -7.11 3.40
CA THR A 111 4.71 -7.91 2.72
C THR A 111 3.51 -7.03 2.34
N ARG A 112 2.94 -7.28 1.16
CA ARG A 112 1.77 -6.58 0.64
C ARG A 112 0.67 -7.60 0.38
N GLN A 113 -0.52 -7.33 0.90
CA GLN A 113 -1.72 -8.14 0.67
C GLN A 113 -2.77 -7.25 0.01
N TYR A 114 -3.48 -7.81 -0.96
CA TYR A 114 -4.41 -7.09 -1.82
C TYR A 114 -5.82 -7.61 -1.59
N TYR A 115 -6.76 -6.71 -1.35
CA TYR A 115 -8.15 -7.03 -1.04
C TYR A 115 -9.08 -6.23 -1.93
N LEU A 116 -10.13 -6.89 -2.44
CA LEU A 116 -11.22 -6.28 -3.18
C LEU A 116 -12.50 -6.46 -2.37
N TYR A 117 -13.35 -5.45 -2.34
CA TYR A 117 -14.70 -5.55 -1.82
C TYR A 117 -15.66 -5.73 -3.00
N VAL A 118 -16.37 -6.86 -3.05
CA VAL A 118 -17.41 -7.13 -4.05
C VAL A 118 -18.73 -7.15 -3.28
N ASP A 119 -19.62 -6.21 -3.58
CA ASP A 119 -20.88 -6.01 -2.84
C ASP A 119 -20.66 -6.00 -1.30
N ASP A 120 -19.63 -5.26 -0.87
CA ASP A 120 -19.17 -5.09 0.53
C ASP A 120 -18.58 -6.32 1.24
N GLU A 121 -18.43 -7.44 0.54
CA GLU A 121 -17.69 -8.60 1.04
C GLU A 121 -16.19 -8.53 0.69
N GLU A 122 -15.32 -8.73 1.67
CA GLU A 122 -13.86 -8.66 1.50
C GLU A 122 -13.27 -9.95 0.92
N PHE A 123 -12.58 -9.84 -0.21
CA PHE A 123 -11.88 -10.94 -0.86
C PHE A 123 -10.40 -10.65 -1.05
N SER A 124 -9.56 -11.53 -0.49
CA SER A 124 -8.12 -11.54 -0.79
C SER A 124 -7.88 -12.02 -2.22
N VAL A 125 -7.06 -11.28 -2.97
CA VAL A 125 -6.71 -11.53 -4.37
C VAL A 125 -5.21 -11.35 -4.63
N ASP A 126 -4.74 -11.91 -5.73
CA ASP A 126 -3.38 -11.70 -6.21
C ASP A 126 -3.23 -10.32 -6.87
N TYR A 127 -2.00 -9.78 -6.90
CA TYR A 127 -1.72 -8.43 -7.43
C TYR A 127 -2.15 -8.27 -8.90
N ARG A 128 -2.01 -9.34 -9.70
CA ARG A 128 -2.31 -9.28 -11.14
C ARG A 128 -3.81 -9.09 -11.38
N GLU A 129 -4.65 -9.71 -10.57
CA GLU A 129 -6.09 -9.59 -10.57
C GLU A 129 -6.50 -8.23 -9.97
N TYR A 130 -5.87 -7.84 -8.86
CA TYR A 130 -6.09 -6.55 -8.19
C TYR A 130 -5.82 -5.32 -9.07
N ALA A 131 -4.75 -5.36 -9.88
CA ALA A 131 -4.34 -4.24 -10.71
C ALA A 131 -5.23 -4.02 -11.95
N LYS A 132 -5.98 -5.06 -12.37
CA LYS A 132 -6.86 -4.99 -13.55
C LYS A 132 -8.20 -4.32 -13.26
N VAL A 133 -8.67 -4.41 -12.02
CA VAL A 133 -9.99 -3.92 -11.61
C VAL A 133 -9.90 -2.51 -11.03
N LYS A 134 -10.97 -1.74 -11.21
CA LYS A 134 -11.19 -0.45 -10.56
C LYS A 134 -12.49 -0.50 -9.76
N VAL A 135 -12.60 0.37 -8.77
CA VAL A 135 -13.86 0.56 -8.04
C VAL A 135 -14.96 0.99 -9.01
N GLY A 136 -16.14 0.41 -8.87
CA GLY A 136 -17.31 0.64 -9.73
C GLY A 136 -17.45 -0.31 -10.91
N MET A 137 -16.50 -1.20 -11.16
CA MET A 137 -16.59 -2.19 -12.24
C MET A 137 -17.39 -3.43 -11.83
N ASP A 138 -18.20 -3.97 -12.73
CA ASP A 138 -18.84 -5.27 -12.57
C ASP A 138 -17.87 -6.39 -12.89
N VAL A 139 -17.73 -7.33 -11.96
CA VAL A 139 -16.77 -8.42 -12.07
C VAL A 139 -17.43 -9.75 -11.80
N VAL A 140 -16.88 -10.77 -12.43
CA VAL A 140 -17.13 -12.17 -12.11
C VAL A 140 -15.84 -12.77 -11.59
N MET A 141 -15.86 -13.14 -10.33
CA MET A 141 -14.74 -13.79 -9.64
C MET A 141 -15.05 -15.27 -9.44
N ASP A 142 -14.21 -16.11 -10.03
CA ASP A 142 -14.24 -17.55 -9.82
C ASP A 142 -13.29 -17.92 -8.68
N ARG A 143 -13.83 -18.55 -7.63
CA ARG A 143 -13.11 -18.89 -6.41
C ARG A 143 -13.23 -20.38 -6.07
N ALA A 144 -12.15 -20.93 -5.55
CA ALA A 144 -12.11 -22.31 -5.07
C ALA A 144 -12.85 -22.44 -3.72
N PRO A 145 -13.77 -23.40 -3.55
CA PRO A 145 -14.68 -23.45 -2.39
C PRO A 145 -14.04 -23.60 -1.02
N LYS A 146 -13.00 -24.43 -0.89
CA LYS A 146 -12.36 -24.70 0.42
C LYS A 146 -11.06 -23.93 0.60
N SER A 147 -10.24 -23.84 -0.45
CA SER A 147 -8.98 -23.07 -0.40
C SER A 147 -9.19 -21.57 -0.46
N GLY A 148 -10.38 -21.09 -0.88
CA GLY A 148 -10.68 -19.67 -1.01
C GLY A 148 -9.78 -18.96 -2.03
N LYS A 149 -9.13 -19.70 -2.94
CA LYS A 149 -8.22 -19.08 -3.90
C LYS A 149 -8.99 -18.49 -5.07
N THR A 150 -8.62 -17.28 -5.47
CA THR A 150 -9.11 -16.68 -6.73
C THR A 150 -8.49 -17.41 -7.92
N LEU A 151 -9.33 -18.12 -8.65
CA LEU A 151 -8.96 -18.90 -9.82
C LEU A 151 -8.85 -17.99 -11.02
N ASN A 152 -9.93 -17.24 -11.27
CA ASN A 152 -10.05 -16.29 -12.36
C ASN A 152 -10.84 -15.07 -11.91
N LEU A 153 -10.52 -13.91 -12.48
CA LEU A 153 -11.29 -12.69 -12.33
C LEU A 153 -11.49 -12.12 -13.72
N GLU A 154 -12.74 -12.12 -14.15
CA GLU A 154 -13.18 -11.56 -15.42
C GLU A 154 -13.95 -10.28 -15.14
N ILE A 155 -13.62 -9.23 -15.89
CA ILE A 155 -14.43 -8.03 -15.94
C ILE A 155 -15.58 -8.38 -16.86
N LEU A 156 -16.82 -8.29 -16.38
CA LEU A 156 -17.95 -8.37 -17.27
C LEU A 156 -17.81 -7.15 -18.18
N ALA A 157 -17.55 -7.40 -19.47
CA ALA A 157 -17.63 -6.33 -20.45
C ALA A 157 -18.96 -5.65 -20.21
N GLN A 158 -18.91 -4.34 -19.94
CA GLN A 158 -20.10 -3.54 -19.89
C GLN A 158 -20.93 -3.91 -21.10
N SER A 159 -22.15 -4.40 -20.83
CA SER A 159 -23.21 -4.38 -21.82
C SER A 159 -23.07 -3.04 -22.55
N ASP A 160 -23.06 -3.07 -23.88
CA ASP A 160 -22.88 -1.90 -24.76
C ASP A 160 -23.92 -0.76 -24.55
N SER A 161 -24.67 -0.80 -23.46
CA SER A 161 -25.58 0.20 -22.92
C SER A 161 -25.02 1.02 -21.73
N GLU A 162 -23.89 0.65 -21.12
CA GLU A 162 -23.23 1.47 -20.09
C GLU A 162 -21.72 1.44 -20.28
N GLN A 163 -21.17 2.16 -21.26
CA GLN A 163 -19.73 2.33 -21.41
C GLN A 163 -19.10 2.91 -20.13
N ILE A 164 -17.94 2.35 -19.72
CA ILE A 164 -16.89 2.98 -18.92
C ILE A 164 -16.63 4.16 -19.79
N THR A 165 -17.16 5.29 -19.34
CA THR A 165 -17.37 6.40 -20.24
C THR A 165 -15.97 6.82 -20.66
N SER A 166 -15.63 6.55 -21.93
CA SER A 166 -14.85 7.51 -22.73
C SER A 166 -15.37 8.85 -22.24
N PRO A 167 -14.54 9.69 -21.57
CA PRO A 167 -15.04 10.58 -20.54
C PRO A 167 -16.29 11.22 -21.11
N ASN A 168 -17.43 10.98 -20.43
CA ASN A 168 -18.77 11.32 -20.90
C ASN A 168 -18.65 12.63 -21.68
N ASN A 169 -19.37 12.88 -22.76
CA ASN A 169 -19.21 14.19 -23.44
C ASN A 169 -19.21 15.34 -22.42
N GLU A 170 -19.96 15.19 -21.32
CA GLU A 170 -19.90 15.93 -20.07
C GLU A 170 -18.59 15.87 -19.25
N GLY A 171 -18.00 14.69 -18.97
CA GLY A 171 -16.69 14.54 -18.32
C GLY A 171 -15.52 15.10 -19.16
N ARG A 172 -15.53 14.93 -20.49
CA ARG A 172 -14.56 15.61 -21.38
C ARG A 172 -14.76 17.12 -21.32
N ARG A 173 -16.00 17.60 -21.45
CA ARG A 173 -16.36 19.02 -21.27
C ARG A 173 -15.96 19.54 -19.89
N PHE A 174 -16.04 18.73 -18.84
CA PHE A 174 -15.64 19.10 -17.49
C PHE A 174 -14.12 19.27 -17.38
N LEU A 175 -13.33 18.34 -17.94
CA LEU A 175 -11.88 18.45 -18.01
C LEU A 175 -11.44 19.67 -18.85
N GLU A 176 -12.21 20.03 -19.88
CA GLU A 176 -11.99 21.21 -20.72
C GLU A 176 -12.40 22.52 -20.04
N LYS A 177 -13.21 22.47 -18.97
CA LYS A 177 -13.66 23.66 -18.23
C LYS A 177 -12.46 24.37 -17.62
N ARG A 178 -12.15 25.56 -18.13
CA ARG A 178 -11.15 26.44 -17.50
C ARG A 178 -11.74 27.00 -16.21
N ILE A 179 -11.23 26.49 -15.09
CA ILE A 179 -11.59 26.99 -13.77
C ILE A 179 -10.76 28.24 -13.50
N PRO A 180 -11.40 29.40 -13.24
CA PRO A 180 -10.68 30.64 -12.99
C PRO A 180 -9.86 30.54 -11.70
N HIS A 181 -8.82 31.36 -11.60
CA HIS A 181 -8.05 31.48 -10.37
C HIS A 181 -8.95 32.07 -9.29
N THR A 182 -9.19 31.33 -8.21
CA THR A 182 -10.02 31.77 -7.09
C THR A 182 -9.13 32.38 -6.01
N ARG A 183 -9.64 33.36 -5.26
CA ARG A 183 -8.89 33.92 -4.12
C ARG A 183 -8.75 32.89 -2.99
N TYR A 184 -7.65 33.00 -2.25
CA TYR A 184 -7.47 32.24 -1.01
C TYR A 184 -8.46 32.69 0.05
N THR A 185 -9.10 31.71 0.68
CA THR A 185 -9.92 31.87 1.88
C THR A 185 -9.04 31.81 3.14
N PRO A 186 -9.55 32.21 4.32
CA PRO A 186 -8.83 32.06 5.58
C PRO A 186 -8.39 30.61 5.86
N LYS A 187 -9.22 29.63 5.49
CA LYS A 187 -8.92 28.19 5.63
C LYS A 187 -7.78 27.76 4.70
N ASP A 188 -7.69 28.31 3.50
CA ASP A 188 -6.57 28.05 2.59
C ASP A 188 -5.24 28.54 3.16
N PHE A 189 -5.21 29.69 3.85
CA PHE A 189 -3.99 30.16 4.51
C PHE A 189 -3.56 29.24 5.65
N GLU A 190 -4.52 28.68 6.39
CA GLU A 190 -4.23 27.69 7.41
C GLU A 190 -3.64 26.41 6.80
N ALA A 191 -4.21 25.92 5.71
CA ALA A 191 -3.70 24.76 4.98
C ALA A 191 -2.29 25.01 4.43
N LEU A 192 -2.03 26.18 3.82
CA LEU A 192 -0.69 26.61 3.39
C LEU A 192 0.32 26.61 4.53
N LYS A 193 -0.08 27.15 5.70
CA LYS A 193 0.77 27.18 6.90
C LYS A 193 1.07 25.78 7.41
N ARG A 194 0.09 24.87 7.41
CA ARG A 194 0.26 23.46 7.79
C ARG A 194 1.21 22.74 6.83
N ILE A 195 1.04 22.90 5.51
CA ILE A 195 1.92 22.33 4.48
C ILE A 195 3.37 22.82 4.69
N TRP A 196 3.55 24.12 4.93
CA TRP A 196 4.87 24.68 5.21
C TRP A 196 5.48 24.13 6.51
N HIS A 197 4.73 24.05 7.60
CA HIS A 197 5.21 23.47 8.86
C HIS A 197 5.55 21.98 8.74
N ALA A 198 4.75 21.21 8.00
CA ALA A 198 5.02 19.80 7.73
C ALA A 198 6.34 19.64 6.94
N ALA A 199 6.54 20.47 5.91
CA ALA A 199 7.79 20.51 5.16
C ALA A 199 8.98 20.92 6.03
N LEU A 200 8.82 21.93 6.89
CA LEU A 200 9.83 22.40 7.84
C LEU A 200 10.23 21.28 8.80
N LYS A 201 9.27 20.68 9.50
CA LYS A 201 9.51 19.62 10.49
C LYS A 201 10.20 18.42 9.87
N ARG A 202 9.71 17.95 8.70
CA ARG A 202 10.32 16.80 8.00
C ARG A 202 11.76 17.07 7.60
N ARG A 203 12.04 18.26 7.05
CA ARG A 203 13.39 18.62 6.57
C ARG A 203 14.36 18.83 7.72
N LEU A 204 13.92 19.48 8.81
CA LEU A 204 14.71 19.63 10.02
C LEU A 204 15.03 18.27 10.64
N PHE A 205 14.06 17.37 10.73
CA PHE A 205 14.29 16.02 11.25
C PHE A 205 15.32 15.24 10.42
N LEU A 206 15.25 15.34 9.09
CA LEU A 206 16.24 14.70 8.20
C LEU A 206 17.64 15.33 8.29
N ALA A 207 17.72 16.64 8.54
CA ALA A 207 18.99 17.35 8.67
C ALA A 207 19.61 17.23 10.08
N ALA A 208 18.79 17.02 11.11
CA ALA A 208 19.18 17.00 12.51
C ALA A 208 20.43 16.14 12.81
N PRO A 209 20.50 14.85 12.45
CA PRO A 209 21.66 14.02 12.81
C PRO A 209 22.97 14.55 12.21
N PHE A 210 22.94 15.09 11.00
CA PHE A 210 24.11 15.64 10.32
C PHE A 210 24.58 16.95 10.97
N VAL A 211 23.63 17.83 11.29
CA VAL A 211 23.91 19.10 11.97
C VAL A 211 24.42 18.86 13.39
N SER A 212 23.84 17.90 14.13
CA SER A 212 24.28 17.54 15.47
C SER A 212 25.73 17.04 15.49
N VAL A 213 26.10 16.13 14.58
CA VAL A 213 27.49 15.65 14.45
C VAL A 213 28.43 16.82 14.14
N GLY A 214 28.03 17.70 13.24
CA GLY A 214 28.79 18.89 12.89
C GLY A 214 29.04 19.84 14.07
N ILE A 215 28.00 20.15 14.85
CA ILE A 215 28.10 21.02 16.03
C ILE A 215 29.00 20.37 17.10
N LEU A 216 28.84 19.07 17.34
CA LEU A 216 29.68 18.31 18.28
C LEU A 216 31.17 18.37 17.90
N LEU A 217 31.50 18.24 16.61
CA LEU A 217 32.87 18.34 16.10
C LEU A 217 33.47 19.74 16.27
N LEU A 218 32.66 20.79 16.09
CA LEU A 218 33.10 22.19 16.27
C LEU A 218 33.38 22.52 17.74
N ILE A 219 32.51 22.07 18.66
CA ILE A 219 32.67 22.29 20.11
C ILE A 219 33.89 21.54 20.66
N SER A 220 34.16 20.34 20.14
CA SER A 220 35.27 19.48 20.59
C SER A 220 36.64 19.86 20.01
N GLY A 221 36.74 20.95 19.24
CA GLY A 221 38.02 21.44 18.70
C GLY A 221 38.53 20.67 17.47
N PHE A 222 37.76 19.71 16.95
CA PHE A 222 38.13 18.91 15.77
C PHE A 222 37.71 19.58 14.45
N TRP A 223 38.07 20.85 14.26
CA TRP A 223 37.73 21.64 13.07
C TRP A 223 38.22 21.00 11.77
N GLY A 224 39.39 20.34 11.78
CA GLY A 224 39.93 19.63 10.62
C GLY A 224 39.05 18.47 10.14
N PHE A 225 38.38 17.76 11.06
CA PHE A 225 37.47 16.67 10.70
C PHE A 225 36.14 17.18 10.12
N ALA A 226 35.70 18.38 10.49
CA ALA A 226 34.52 19.00 9.90
C ALA A 226 34.71 19.28 8.39
N VAL A 227 35.93 19.64 7.98
CA VAL A 227 36.31 19.83 6.56
C VAL A 227 36.44 18.50 5.83
N LEU A 228 37.05 17.48 6.46
CA LEU A 228 37.19 16.15 5.87
C LEU A 228 35.83 15.47 5.63
N LEU A 229 34.84 15.73 6.49
CA LEU A 229 33.47 15.25 6.36
C LEU A 229 32.61 16.12 5.43
N PHE A 230 33.17 16.91 4.50
CA PHE A 230 32.39 17.72 3.56
C PHE A 230 31.24 16.98 2.82
N PRO A 231 31.33 15.68 2.46
CA PRO A 231 30.20 14.98 1.84
C PRO A 231 29.01 14.81 2.80
N LEU A 232 29.27 14.76 4.11
CA LEU A 232 28.25 14.68 5.15
C LEU A 232 27.41 15.96 5.20
N TRP A 233 28.01 17.11 4.89
CA TRP A 233 27.34 18.42 4.88
C TRP A 233 26.47 18.66 3.63
N MET A 234 26.61 17.84 2.58
CA MET A 234 25.77 17.93 1.39
C MET A 234 24.28 17.69 1.70
N VAL A 235 23.98 16.77 2.63
CA VAL A 235 22.60 16.46 3.02
C VAL A 235 21.91 17.67 3.67
N PRO A 236 22.44 18.28 4.76
CA PRO A 236 21.82 19.46 5.34
C PRO A 236 21.77 20.64 4.37
N LEU A 237 22.81 20.87 3.54
CA LEU A 237 22.79 21.92 2.51
C LEU A 237 21.67 21.72 1.48
N TYR A 238 21.46 20.49 1.02
CA TYR A 238 20.37 20.20 0.10
C TYR A 238 19.00 20.38 0.78
N GLN A 239 18.86 19.98 2.04
CA GLN A 239 17.62 20.17 2.80
C GLN A 239 17.32 21.65 3.05
N THR A 240 18.33 22.48 3.37
CA THR A 240 18.16 23.92 3.55
C THR A 240 17.82 24.62 2.24
N TYR A 241 18.47 24.28 1.13
CA TYR A 241 18.11 24.80 -0.20
C TYR A 241 16.64 24.50 -0.54
N LYS A 242 16.21 23.25 -0.36
CA LYS A 242 14.81 22.88 -0.64
C LYS A 242 13.83 23.52 0.35
N LEU A 243 14.24 23.76 1.59
CA LEU A 243 13.44 24.49 2.57
C LEU A 243 13.30 25.97 2.19
N PHE A 244 14.38 26.58 1.69
CA PHE A 244 14.34 27.93 1.12
C PHE A 244 13.39 28.01 -0.06
N VAL A 245 13.42 27.05 -0.99
CA VAL A 245 12.46 26.98 -2.11
C VAL A 245 11.02 26.85 -1.59
N ALA A 246 10.77 25.98 -0.61
CA ALA A 246 9.44 25.81 -0.02
C ALA A 246 8.95 27.09 0.69
N HIS A 247 9.82 27.77 1.43
CA HIS A 247 9.51 29.03 2.09
C HIS A 247 9.26 30.16 1.08
N ARG A 248 10.05 30.23 0.00
CA ARG A 248 9.86 31.18 -1.10
C ARG A 248 8.50 30.96 -1.76
N ASN A 249 8.11 29.72 -2.04
CA ASN A 249 6.81 29.40 -2.61
C ASN A 249 5.67 29.80 -1.65
N TYR A 250 5.75 29.41 -0.37
CA TYR A 250 4.78 29.82 0.65
C TYR A 250 4.61 31.35 0.73
N ARG A 251 5.73 32.09 0.73
CA ARG A 251 5.70 33.56 0.77
C ARG A 251 5.07 34.13 -0.51
N ARG A 252 5.41 33.60 -1.69
CA ARG A 252 4.81 34.03 -2.97
C ARG A 252 3.32 33.71 -3.03
N ASP A 253 2.90 32.52 -2.62
CA ASP A 253 1.48 32.15 -2.56
C ASP A 253 0.71 33.06 -1.61
N LYS A 254 1.30 33.38 -0.44
CA LYS A 254 0.70 34.32 0.51
C LYS A 254 0.47 35.72 -0.10
N PHE A 255 1.40 36.20 -0.93
CA PHE A 255 1.28 37.50 -1.61
C PHE A 255 0.40 37.46 -2.86
N SER A 256 0.39 36.35 -3.58
CA SER A 256 -0.37 36.23 -4.83
C SER A 256 -1.86 36.15 -4.63
N ALA A 257 -2.31 35.78 -3.42
CA ALA A 257 -3.71 35.75 -2.98
C ALA A 257 -4.65 34.83 -3.78
N HIS A 258 -4.15 34.05 -4.75
CA HIS A 258 -4.97 33.19 -5.60
C HIS A 258 -4.47 31.73 -5.63
N LYS A 259 -5.43 30.80 -5.75
CA LYS A 259 -5.21 29.37 -6.01
C LYS A 259 -5.64 29.01 -7.42
N LYS A 260 -5.03 27.97 -7.98
CA LYS A 260 -5.33 27.46 -9.33
C LYS A 260 -6.26 26.25 -9.22
N GLY A 261 -7.45 26.34 -9.80
CA GLY A 261 -8.36 25.20 -9.95
C GLY A 261 -7.98 24.34 -11.17
N ILE A 262 -8.01 23.02 -11.01
CA ILE A 262 -7.82 22.06 -12.10
C ILE A 262 -8.97 21.06 -12.04
N ALA A 263 -9.74 20.96 -13.11
CA ALA A 263 -10.77 19.93 -13.25
C ALA A 263 -10.11 18.55 -13.38
N ALA A 264 -10.56 17.59 -12.59
CA ALA A 264 -10.06 16.22 -12.61
C ALA A 264 -11.22 15.24 -12.46
N LEU A 265 -11.16 14.12 -13.18
CA LEU A 265 -12.07 13.00 -12.95
C LEU A 265 -11.46 12.00 -11.97
N VAL A 266 -12.31 11.40 -11.15
CA VAL A 266 -11.96 10.31 -10.22
C VAL A 266 -11.92 8.99 -10.99
N GLU A 267 -10.76 8.35 -11.05
CA GLU A 267 -10.53 7.13 -11.81
C GLU A 267 -10.60 5.86 -10.97
N ASP A 268 -10.17 5.92 -9.70
CA ASP A 268 -10.14 4.76 -8.80
C ASP A 268 -10.07 5.23 -7.35
N LYS A 269 -10.47 4.35 -6.43
CA LYS A 269 -10.42 4.56 -4.97
C LYS A 269 -9.64 3.41 -4.31
N LEU A 270 -8.86 3.75 -3.30
CA LEU A 270 -7.99 2.80 -2.60
C LEU A 270 -7.79 3.21 -1.14
N THR A 271 -8.00 2.28 -0.21
CA THR A 271 -7.54 2.39 1.17
C THR A 271 -6.22 1.64 1.37
N ILE A 272 -5.24 2.31 1.96
CA ILE A 272 -3.96 1.69 2.34
C ILE A 272 -3.93 1.53 3.86
N THR A 273 -3.83 0.29 4.32
CA THR A 273 -3.61 -0.04 5.74
C THR A 273 -2.16 -0.38 5.99
N SER A 274 -1.61 0.04 7.13
CA SER A 274 -0.21 -0.24 7.47
C SER A 274 -0.03 -0.49 8.96
N ASN A 275 0.91 -1.36 9.31
CA ASN A 275 1.29 -1.57 10.72
C ASN A 275 2.35 -0.57 11.23
N ARG A 276 2.99 0.20 10.33
CA ARG A 276 4.04 1.18 10.68
C ARG A 276 3.61 2.62 10.46
N LYS A 277 2.57 2.84 9.66
CA LYS A 277 2.05 4.17 9.31
C LYS A 277 0.56 4.20 9.59
N SER A 278 0.00 5.40 9.75
CA SER A 278 -1.44 5.59 9.79
C SER A 278 -2.08 5.09 8.50
N ASN A 279 -3.32 4.60 8.61
CA ASN A 279 -4.12 4.25 7.44
C ASN A 279 -4.37 5.50 6.61
N THR A 280 -4.36 5.36 5.28
CA THR A 280 -4.55 6.47 4.35
C THR A 280 -5.55 6.09 3.28
N ASN A 281 -6.50 6.97 3.02
CA ASN A 281 -7.46 6.83 1.92
C ASN A 281 -6.96 7.63 0.73
N ASN A 282 -6.90 6.98 -0.42
CA ASN A 282 -6.34 7.55 -1.64
C ASN A 282 -7.36 7.52 -2.75
N ILE A 283 -7.50 8.66 -3.43
CA ILE A 283 -8.31 8.79 -4.64
C ILE A 283 -7.34 9.00 -5.81
N ARG A 284 -7.44 8.14 -6.82
CA ARG A 284 -6.69 8.30 -8.06
C ARG A 284 -7.51 9.17 -8.99
N THR A 285 -6.91 10.26 -9.45
CA THR A 285 -7.53 11.19 -10.40
C THR A 285 -6.71 11.22 -11.68
N THR A 286 -7.32 11.73 -12.75
CA THR A 286 -6.62 12.06 -14.01
C THR A 286 -5.34 12.90 -13.83
N HIS A 287 -5.25 13.68 -12.75
CA HIS A 287 -4.10 14.55 -12.43
C HIS A 287 -3.17 13.99 -11.34
N GLY A 288 -3.36 12.75 -10.91
CA GLY A 288 -2.53 12.05 -9.93
C GLY A 288 -3.31 11.53 -8.74
N THR A 289 -2.59 10.94 -7.77
CA THR A 289 -3.19 10.40 -6.54
C THR A 289 -3.25 11.47 -5.46
N LEU A 290 -4.41 11.60 -4.82
CA LEU A 290 -4.64 12.47 -3.66
C LEU A 290 -4.90 11.61 -2.44
N THR A 291 -4.28 11.95 -1.31
CA THR A 291 -4.64 11.39 0.00
C THR A 291 -5.72 12.27 0.62
N VAL A 292 -6.84 11.65 0.99
CA VAL A 292 -8.04 12.33 1.46
C VAL A 292 -8.46 11.81 2.83
N ASN A 293 -9.31 12.56 3.54
CA ASN A 293 -9.94 12.08 4.77
C ASN A 293 -11.05 11.06 4.46
N THR A 294 -11.51 10.34 5.48
CA THR A 294 -12.59 9.36 5.37
C THR A 294 -13.89 9.98 4.86
N VAL A 295 -14.27 11.15 5.38
CA VAL A 295 -15.50 11.84 4.98
C VAL A 295 -15.55 12.14 3.47
N LEU A 296 -14.46 12.67 2.90
CA LEU A 296 -14.39 12.93 1.47
C LEU A 296 -14.31 11.63 0.66
N TYR A 297 -13.61 10.62 1.19
CA TYR A 297 -13.51 9.31 0.55
C TYR A 297 -14.88 8.66 0.40
N ASP A 298 -15.72 8.72 1.42
CA ASP A 298 -17.02 8.05 1.41
C ASP A 298 -18.04 8.80 0.54
N LYS A 299 -17.93 10.13 0.44
CA LYS A 299 -18.79 10.96 -0.41
C LYS A 299 -18.50 10.84 -1.91
N ILE A 300 -17.23 10.72 -2.30
CA ILE A 300 -16.84 10.72 -3.73
C ILE A 300 -17.02 9.34 -4.35
N SER A 301 -17.65 9.29 -5.52
CA SER A 301 -17.77 8.10 -6.36
C SER A 301 -16.77 8.11 -7.52
N VAL A 302 -16.47 6.92 -8.06
CA VAL A 302 -15.65 6.80 -9.27
C VAL A 302 -16.44 7.32 -10.46
N GLY A 303 -15.80 8.15 -11.30
CA GLY A 303 -16.45 8.86 -12.40
C GLY A 303 -16.79 10.31 -12.08
N ASP A 304 -16.81 10.70 -10.79
CA ASP A 304 -17.14 12.06 -10.39
C ASP A 304 -16.11 13.07 -10.90
N GLY A 305 -16.60 14.22 -11.35
CA GLY A 305 -15.79 15.39 -11.64
C GLY A 305 -15.52 16.19 -10.38
N ILE A 306 -14.25 16.41 -10.08
CA ILE A 306 -13.81 17.19 -8.93
C ILE A 306 -12.89 18.32 -9.39
N THR A 307 -12.91 19.42 -8.64
CA THR A 307 -11.93 20.50 -8.85
C THR A 307 -10.84 20.39 -7.80
N ILE A 308 -9.61 20.17 -8.24
CA ILE A 308 -8.45 20.17 -7.37
C ILE A 308 -7.89 21.59 -7.34
N PHE A 309 -7.94 22.23 -6.18
CA PHE A 309 -7.27 23.50 -5.97
C PHE A 309 -5.81 23.28 -5.58
N LYS A 310 -4.91 23.88 -6.35
CA LYS A 310 -3.47 23.83 -6.12
C LYS A 310 -2.93 25.21 -5.80
N THR A 311 -1.79 25.23 -5.10
CA THR A 311 -1.00 26.45 -4.94
C THR A 311 -0.60 26.99 -6.31
N GLN A 312 -0.64 28.32 -6.47
CA GLN A 312 -0.21 28.97 -7.70
C GLN A 312 1.29 28.75 -7.92
N PHE A 313 2.07 28.72 -6.84
CA PHE A 313 3.49 28.43 -6.87
C PHE A 313 3.76 27.05 -6.25
N GLY A 314 4.37 26.15 -7.02
CA GLY A 314 4.74 24.81 -6.56
C GLY A 314 3.69 23.71 -6.78
N ASN A 315 2.51 24.02 -7.34
CA ASN A 315 1.50 23.05 -7.77
C ASN A 315 1.12 22.02 -6.69
N THR A 316 1.09 22.44 -5.42
CA THR A 316 0.74 21.54 -4.31
C THR A 316 -0.77 21.54 -4.12
N PRO A 317 -1.45 20.39 -4.08
CA PRO A 317 -2.90 20.36 -3.86
C PRO A 317 -3.22 20.77 -2.42
N ILE A 318 -4.24 21.63 -2.26
CA ILE A 318 -4.65 22.22 -0.98
C ILE A 318 -6.03 21.71 -0.59
N SER A 319 -6.96 21.75 -1.54
CA SER A 319 -8.35 21.38 -1.32
C SER A 319 -8.97 20.77 -2.58
N VAL A 320 -10.07 20.08 -2.38
CA VAL A 320 -10.89 19.47 -3.41
C VAL A 320 -12.29 20.05 -3.28
N TRP A 321 -12.83 20.53 -4.39
CA TRP A 321 -14.23 20.93 -4.52
C TRP A 321 -15.01 19.80 -5.18
N THR A 322 -16.04 19.30 -4.50
CA THR A 322 -16.97 18.32 -5.06
C THR A 322 -18.04 18.99 -5.92
N MET A 323 -18.82 18.21 -6.67
CA MET A 323 -19.98 18.72 -7.42
C MET A 323 -21.07 19.31 -6.53
N ASP A 324 -21.18 18.84 -5.28
CA ASP A 324 -22.14 19.32 -4.28
C ASP A 324 -21.77 20.69 -3.66
N GLU A 325 -20.88 21.42 -4.33
CA GLU A 325 -20.36 22.72 -3.92
C GLU A 325 -19.64 22.75 -2.55
N GLU A 326 -19.23 21.59 -2.02
CA GLU A 326 -18.47 21.50 -0.76
C GLU A 326 -16.95 21.48 -0.99
N GLU A 327 -16.21 22.32 -0.24
CA GLU A 327 -14.75 22.36 -0.27
C GLU A 327 -14.14 21.57 0.90
N PHE A 328 -13.33 20.57 0.57
CA PHE A 328 -12.61 19.73 1.51
C PHE A 328 -11.11 19.99 1.45
N TYR A 329 -10.51 20.27 2.60
CA TYR A 329 -9.07 20.52 2.72
C TYR A 329 -8.30 19.20 2.87
N LEU A 330 -7.22 19.07 2.10
CA LEU A 330 -6.34 17.91 2.13
C LEU A 330 -5.40 17.99 3.34
N MET A 331 -5.03 16.82 3.88
CA MET A 331 -4.12 16.69 5.03
C MET A 331 -2.67 16.47 4.64
#